data_AF-A0A261D988-F1
#
_entry.id   AF-A0A261D988-F1
#
_cell.length_a   1.000
_cell.length_b   1.000
_cell.length_c   1.000
_cell.angle_alpha   90.00
_cell.angle_beta   90.00
_cell.angle_gamma   90.00
#
_symmetry.space_group_name_H-M   'P 1'
#
loop_
_entity.id
_entity.type
_entity.pdbx_description
1 polymer ?
#
loop_
_entity_poly.entity_id
_entity_poly.type
_entity_poly.pdbx_seq_one_letter_code
_entity_poly.pdbx_strand_id
1 'polypeptide(L)'
;MGIRYYAYALQPDDVAAARRDPYPFMSDDPFMDAWGQPECPDSLYLDKAWRELQHVFAGHGGNNCPRVALELVKGKVTPVGNGQHRGFVQVLPPEVVESIAKDIALVEPVDDATIKEAFPNSDADYVNEFLGRAQRFTTGLARQGLGLVYAIQ
;
A
#
# COMPACT_ATOMS: atom_id res chain seq x y z
N MET A 1 13.70 11.89 -7.61
CA MET A 1 12.28 11.55 -7.44
C MET A 1 12.10 10.99 -6.03
N GLY A 2 10.97 11.25 -5.37
CA GLY A 2 10.75 10.81 -3.98
C GLY A 2 10.25 9.37 -3.91
N ILE A 3 10.36 8.75 -2.74
CA ILE A 3 9.92 7.39 -2.46
C ILE A 3 8.41 7.26 -2.66
N ARG A 4 8.00 6.27 -3.46
CA ARG A 4 6.60 5.97 -3.83
C ARG A 4 6.21 4.55 -3.46
N TYR A 5 4.90 4.29 -3.49
CA TYR A 5 4.30 3.00 -3.23
C TYR A 5 3.62 2.44 -4.49
N TYR A 6 3.85 1.17 -4.76
CA TYR A 6 3.24 0.41 -5.85
C TYR A 6 2.82 -0.96 -5.35
N ALA A 7 1.63 -1.43 -5.74
CA ALA A 7 1.23 -2.81 -5.52
C ALA A 7 0.57 -3.42 -6.74
N TYR A 8 0.71 -4.72 -6.89
CA TYR A 8 0.23 -5.50 -8.03
C TYR A 8 -0.49 -6.74 -7.54
N ALA A 9 -1.56 -7.11 -8.24
CA ALA A 9 -2.27 -8.36 -8.01
C ALA A 9 -1.33 -9.57 -8.19
N LEU A 10 -1.49 -10.58 -7.34
CA LEU A 10 -0.69 -11.81 -7.39
C LEU A 10 -1.59 -13.04 -7.35
N GLN A 11 -1.37 -13.98 -8.26
CA GLN A 11 -2.11 -15.25 -8.24
C GLN A 11 -1.75 -16.06 -6.99
N PRO A 12 -2.70 -16.82 -6.41
CA PRO A 12 -2.46 -17.62 -5.21
C PRO A 12 -1.32 -18.63 -5.40
N ASP A 13 -1.20 -19.23 -6.58
CA ASP A 13 -0.17 -20.22 -6.91
C ASP A 13 1.23 -19.59 -7.01
N ASP A 14 1.32 -18.29 -7.31
CA ASP A 14 2.57 -17.56 -7.49
C ASP A 14 3.15 -17.03 -6.17
N VAL A 15 2.38 -17.04 -5.07
CA VAL A 15 2.81 -16.54 -3.75
C VAL A 15 4.14 -17.13 -3.31
N ALA A 16 4.33 -18.43 -3.51
CA ALA A 16 5.57 -19.10 -3.12
C ALA A 16 6.77 -18.67 -3.98
N ALA A 17 6.56 -18.40 -5.27
CA ALA A 17 7.59 -17.90 -6.17
C ALA A 17 7.94 -16.44 -5.84
N ALA A 18 6.93 -15.59 -5.70
CA ALA A 18 7.09 -14.17 -5.36
C ALA A 18 7.80 -13.96 -4.01
N ARG A 19 7.59 -14.84 -3.02
CA ARG A 19 8.34 -14.78 -1.75
C ARG A 19 9.83 -15.05 -1.90
N ARG A 20 10.25 -15.78 -2.93
CA ARG A 20 11.67 -16.05 -3.23
C ARG A 20 12.27 -14.93 -4.06
N ASP A 21 11.55 -14.49 -5.08
CA ASP A 21 11.92 -13.37 -5.94
C ASP A 21 10.67 -12.58 -6.33
N PRO A 22 10.43 -11.40 -5.73
CA PRO A 22 9.21 -10.64 -5.96
C PRO A 22 9.25 -9.76 -7.21
N TYR A 23 10.44 -9.45 -7.74
CA TYR A 23 10.60 -8.49 -8.84
C TYR A 23 9.95 -8.92 -10.15
N PRO A 24 9.95 -10.21 -10.55
CA PRO A 24 9.26 -10.67 -11.76
C PRO A 24 7.73 -10.47 -11.73
N PHE A 25 7.15 -10.24 -10.55
CA PHE A 25 5.72 -10.01 -10.34
C PHE A 25 5.38 -8.53 -10.20
N MET A 26 6.36 -7.66 -10.39
CA MET A 26 6.19 -6.21 -10.46
C MET A 26 6.37 -5.76 -11.91
N SER A 27 5.83 -4.59 -12.24
CA SER A 27 6.11 -3.97 -13.52
C SER A 27 7.55 -3.47 -13.60
N ASP A 28 8.12 -3.52 -14.80
CA ASP A 28 9.43 -2.95 -15.12
C ASP A 28 9.43 -1.42 -15.04
N ASP A 29 8.27 -0.77 -15.22
CA ASP A 29 8.10 0.68 -15.06
C ASP A 29 6.84 1.03 -14.24
N PRO A 30 6.92 0.95 -12.90
CA PRO A 30 5.80 1.26 -12.02
C PRO A 30 5.30 2.70 -12.13
N PHE A 31 6.16 3.62 -12.58
CA PHE A 31 5.78 5.03 -12.73
C PHE A 31 4.89 5.22 -13.96
N MET A 32 5.19 4.54 -15.07
CA MET A 32 4.34 4.53 -16.26
C MET A 32 3.00 3.85 -16.01
N ASP A 33 2.95 2.82 -15.17
CA ASP A 33 1.68 2.17 -14.79
C ASP A 33 0.73 3.12 -14.06
N ALA A 34 1.28 3.95 -13.17
CA ALA A 34 0.50 4.92 -12.42
C ALA A 34 -0.17 5.98 -13.32
N TRP A 35 0.26 6.11 -14.59
CA TRP A 35 -0.35 6.99 -15.60
C TRP A 35 -1.48 6.32 -16.41
N GLY A 36 -1.81 5.06 -16.12
CA GLY A 36 -3.04 4.41 -16.58
C GLY A 36 -3.00 3.98 -18.05
N GLN A 37 -1.88 3.43 -18.52
CA GLN A 37 -1.90 2.78 -19.84
C GLN A 37 -2.83 1.54 -19.81
N PRO A 38 -3.61 1.30 -20.87
CA PRO A 38 -4.62 0.25 -20.90
C PRO A 38 -4.07 -1.18 -20.79
N GLU A 39 -2.75 -1.36 -20.92
CA GLU A 39 -2.06 -2.66 -20.80
C GLU A 39 -1.47 -2.90 -19.40
N CYS A 40 -1.62 -1.96 -18.46
CA CYS A 40 -1.03 -2.08 -17.14
C CYS A 40 -1.81 -3.08 -16.27
N PRO A 41 -1.10 -3.97 -15.53
CA PRO A 41 -1.74 -4.88 -14.59
C PRO A 41 -2.60 -4.13 -13.56
N ASP A 42 -3.64 -4.78 -13.05
CA ASP A 42 -4.43 -4.30 -11.91
C ASP A 42 -3.47 -3.93 -10.77
N SER A 43 -3.28 -2.64 -10.55
CA SER A 43 -2.27 -2.08 -9.66
C SER A 43 -2.82 -0.98 -8.75
N LEU A 44 -2.17 -0.81 -7.60
CA LEU A 44 -2.46 0.24 -6.64
C LEU A 44 -1.25 1.15 -6.49
N TYR A 45 -1.43 2.41 -6.85
CA TYR A 45 -0.48 3.48 -6.59
C TYR A 45 -0.97 4.36 -5.44
N LEU A 46 -0.13 4.52 -4.39
CA LEU A 46 -0.44 5.36 -3.23
C LEU A 46 0.40 6.64 -3.15
N ASP A 47 1.15 6.97 -4.21
CA ASP A 47 2.03 8.15 -4.22
C ASP A 47 2.94 8.23 -2.98
N LYS A 48 2.96 9.37 -2.27
CA LYS A 48 3.59 9.52 -0.94
C LYS A 48 2.65 9.19 0.21
N ALA A 49 1.33 9.13 -0.06
CA ALA A 49 0.26 8.90 0.92
C ALA A 49 0.41 7.59 1.70
N TRP A 50 1.28 6.68 1.27
CA TRP A 50 1.58 5.46 2.02
C TRP A 50 2.07 5.75 3.45
N ARG A 51 2.75 6.87 3.70
CA ARG A 51 3.22 7.26 5.05
C ARG A 51 2.07 7.71 5.93
N GLU A 52 1.18 8.50 5.36
CA GLU A 52 -0.03 9.00 5.99
C GLU A 52 -0.97 7.83 6.32
N LEU A 53 -1.18 6.91 5.37
CA LEU A 53 -1.95 5.68 5.60
C LEU A 53 -1.30 4.76 6.63
N GLN A 54 0.03 4.63 6.62
CA GLN A 54 0.76 3.88 7.64
C GLN A 54 0.53 4.48 9.03
N HIS A 55 0.50 5.81 9.16
CA HIS A 55 0.17 6.49 10.41
C HIS A 55 -1.27 6.24 10.84
N VAL A 56 -2.23 6.33 9.92
CA VAL A 56 -3.66 6.07 10.18
C VAL A 56 -3.87 4.63 10.68
N PHE A 57 -3.21 3.64 10.07
CA PHE A 57 -3.36 2.23 10.45
C PHE A 57 -2.56 1.82 11.68
N ALA A 58 -1.48 2.54 12.02
CA ALA A 58 -0.73 2.30 13.24
C ALA A 58 -1.53 2.62 14.53
N GLY A 59 -2.65 3.35 14.38
CA GLY A 59 -3.57 3.69 15.45
C GLY A 59 -3.32 5.11 15.96
N HIS A 60 -4.38 5.93 15.90
CA HIS A 60 -4.50 7.18 16.64
C HIS A 60 -5.81 7.13 17.43
N GLY A 61 -5.77 7.47 18.72
CA GLY A 61 -6.94 7.50 19.61
C GLY A 61 -7.13 6.24 20.46
N GLY A 62 -6.47 6.20 21.62
CA GLY A 62 -6.85 5.41 22.81
C GLY A 62 -6.72 3.88 22.75
N ASN A 63 -6.79 3.26 21.58
CA ASN A 63 -6.63 1.82 21.41
C ASN A 63 -5.31 1.54 20.69
N ASN A 64 -4.26 1.25 21.48
CA ASN A 64 -2.86 1.08 21.05
C ASN A 64 -2.60 -0.18 20.19
N CYS A 65 -3.61 -0.74 19.54
CA CYS A 65 -3.49 -1.93 18.71
C CYS A 65 -3.44 -1.54 17.24
N PRO A 66 -2.32 -1.81 16.53
CA PRO A 66 -2.24 -1.60 15.10
C PRO A 66 -3.33 -2.36 14.35
N ARG A 67 -3.91 -1.72 13.33
CA ARG A 67 -4.88 -2.33 12.43
C ARG A 67 -4.24 -3.39 11.55
N VAL A 68 -5.02 -4.37 11.10
CA VAL A 68 -4.55 -5.39 10.14
C VAL A 68 -4.18 -4.74 8.81
N ALA A 69 -4.90 -3.68 8.42
CA ALA A 69 -4.61 -2.87 7.23
C ALA A 69 -3.18 -2.28 7.22
N LEU A 70 -2.51 -2.18 8.37
CA LEU A 70 -1.11 -1.76 8.44
C LEU A 70 -0.20 -2.68 7.62
N GLU A 71 -0.53 -3.96 7.48
CA GLU A 71 0.26 -4.92 6.66
C GLU A 71 0.39 -4.49 5.19
N LEU A 72 -0.56 -3.70 4.67
CA LEU A 72 -0.52 -3.15 3.32
C LEU A 72 0.59 -2.10 3.15
N VAL A 73 0.98 -1.40 4.22
CA VAL A 73 1.88 -0.23 4.14
C VAL A 73 2.98 -0.23 5.21
N LYS A 74 3.25 -1.37 5.86
CA LYS A 74 4.19 -1.42 7.00
C LYS A 74 5.66 -1.18 6.63
N GLY A 75 5.98 -1.21 5.34
CA GLY A 75 7.33 -1.11 4.84
C GLY A 75 8.04 0.18 5.27
N LYS A 76 9.36 0.08 5.45
CA LYS A 76 10.23 1.23 5.70
C LYS A 76 11.42 1.20 4.76
N VAL A 77 11.63 2.31 4.05
CA VAL A 77 12.79 2.49 3.18
C VAL A 77 14.02 2.78 4.02
N THR A 78 15.12 2.08 3.71
CA THR A 78 16.38 2.19 4.46
C THR A 78 17.36 3.07 3.70
N PRO A 79 17.83 4.21 4.25
CA PRO A 79 18.89 4.98 3.62
C PRO A 79 20.20 4.17 3.63
N VAL A 80 20.87 4.09 2.48
CA VAL A 80 22.13 3.35 2.32
C VAL A 80 23.35 4.26 2.07
N GLY A 81 23.16 5.58 2.12
CA GLY A 81 24.21 6.59 1.93
C GLY A 81 24.16 7.23 0.54
N ASN A 82 24.84 8.37 0.35
CA ASN A 82 24.97 9.08 -0.94
C ASN A 82 23.63 9.40 -1.64
N GLY A 83 22.57 9.69 -0.87
CA GLY A 83 21.23 9.94 -1.41
C GLY A 83 20.53 8.70 -1.99
N GLN A 84 21.12 7.51 -1.80
CA GLN A 84 20.53 6.24 -2.21
C GLN A 84 19.73 5.62 -1.07
N HIS A 85 18.71 4.87 -1.48
CA HIS A 85 17.77 4.21 -0.59
C HIS A 85 17.58 2.76 -1.04
N ARG A 86 17.48 1.84 -0.07
CA ARG A 86 17.03 0.48 -0.30
C ARG A 86 15.53 0.44 -0.08
N GLY A 87 14.80 0.16 -1.17
CA GLY A 87 13.36 -0.02 -1.14
C GLY A 87 12.93 -1.18 -0.24
N PHE A 88 11.65 -1.20 0.09
CA PHE A 88 11.01 -2.28 0.82
C PHE A 88 10.07 -3.03 -0.11
N VAL A 89 10.09 -4.35 -0.08
CA VAL A 89 9.19 -5.20 -0.87
C VAL A 89 8.57 -6.24 0.02
N GLN A 90 7.27 -6.49 -0.16
CA GLN A 90 6.57 -7.54 0.55
C GLN A 90 5.49 -8.20 -0.29
N VAL A 91 5.34 -9.51 -0.08
CA VAL A 91 4.29 -10.35 -0.65
C VAL A 91 3.25 -10.62 0.43
N LEU A 92 1.99 -10.34 0.12
CA LEU A 92 0.84 -10.68 0.95
C LEU A 92 0.04 -11.80 0.27
N PRO A 93 -0.13 -12.95 0.93
CA PRO A 93 -0.94 -14.03 0.39
C PRO A 93 -2.45 -13.70 0.47
N PRO A 94 -3.31 -14.41 -0.29
CA PRO A 94 -4.75 -14.11 -0.36
C PRO A 94 -5.45 -14.01 0.99
N GLU A 95 -5.13 -14.87 1.95
CA GLU A 95 -5.73 -14.87 3.28
C GLU A 95 -5.42 -13.59 4.07
N VAL A 96 -4.24 -13.01 3.85
CA VAL A 96 -3.86 -11.73 4.46
C VAL A 96 -4.57 -10.58 3.73
N VAL A 97 -4.64 -10.63 2.40
CA VAL A 97 -5.37 -9.63 1.61
C VAL A 97 -6.86 -9.60 1.97
N GLU A 98 -7.49 -10.76 2.16
CA GLU A 98 -8.88 -10.86 2.62
C GLU A 98 -9.07 -10.20 4.00
N SER A 99 -8.15 -10.46 4.92
CA SER A 99 -8.19 -9.87 6.26
C SER A 99 -8.00 -8.35 6.23
N ILE A 100 -7.08 -7.86 5.38
CA ILE A 100 -6.89 -6.43 5.11
C ILE A 100 -8.14 -5.83 4.52
N ALA A 101 -8.75 -6.46 3.51
CA ALA A 101 -9.94 -5.95 2.84
C ALA A 101 -11.13 -5.77 3.80
N LYS A 102 -11.30 -6.71 4.74
CA LYS A 102 -12.32 -6.61 5.79
C LYS A 102 -12.03 -5.46 6.76
N ASP A 103 -10.77 -5.30 7.19
CA ASP A 103 -10.41 -4.26 8.17
C ASP A 103 -10.36 -2.85 7.56
N ILE A 104 -9.77 -2.68 6.37
CA ILE A 104 -9.64 -1.37 5.72
C ILE A 104 -11.01 -0.79 5.32
N ALA A 105 -12.01 -1.64 5.08
CA ALA A 105 -13.39 -1.21 4.84
C ALA A 105 -14.07 -0.59 6.07
N LEU A 106 -13.54 -0.83 7.28
CA LEU A 106 -14.03 -0.25 8.54
C LEU A 106 -13.32 1.07 8.88
N VAL A 107 -12.38 1.52 8.05
CA VAL A 107 -11.67 2.78 8.26
C VAL A 107 -12.53 3.91 7.70
N GLU A 108 -12.99 4.76 8.59
CA GLU A 108 -13.73 5.98 8.24
C GLU A 108 -12.80 7.02 7.60
N PRO A 109 -13.36 7.96 6.81
CA PRO A 109 -12.58 9.07 6.28
C PRO A 109 -11.82 9.81 7.40
N VAL A 110 -10.56 10.10 7.15
CA VAL A 110 -9.70 10.81 8.09
C VAL A 110 -10.05 12.29 8.07
N ASP A 111 -10.06 12.92 9.24
CA ASP A 111 -10.25 14.37 9.36
C ASP A 111 -8.94 15.15 9.16
N ASP A 112 -9.09 16.42 8.78
CA ASP A 112 -7.97 17.29 8.42
C ASP A 112 -7.10 17.67 9.62
N ALA A 113 -7.67 17.75 10.83
CA ALA A 113 -6.92 18.09 12.03
C ALA A 113 -5.94 16.97 12.41
N THR A 114 -6.42 15.71 12.39
CA THR A 114 -5.62 14.52 12.66
C THR A 114 -4.47 14.37 11.68
N ILE A 115 -4.71 14.57 10.38
CA ILE A 115 -3.63 14.47 9.37
C ILE A 115 -2.62 15.59 9.53
N LYS A 116 -3.06 16.84 9.71
CA LYS A 116 -2.15 17.98 9.79
C LYS A 116 -1.28 17.98 11.04
N GLU A 117 -1.75 17.38 12.14
CA GLU A 117 -0.93 17.19 13.34
C GLU A 117 0.32 16.35 13.05
N ALA A 118 0.17 15.25 12.31
CA ALA A 118 1.28 14.37 11.96
C ALA A 118 2.03 14.78 10.67
N PHE A 119 1.33 15.37 9.72
CA PHE A 119 1.82 15.71 8.38
C PHE A 119 1.36 17.13 7.98
N PRO A 120 2.08 18.18 8.39
CA PRO A 120 1.65 19.58 8.18
C PRO A 120 1.48 20.01 6.72
N ASN A 121 2.07 19.28 5.77
CA ASN A 121 2.01 19.57 4.34
C ASN A 121 1.03 18.64 3.59
N SER A 122 0.23 17.85 4.32
CA SER A 122 -0.82 16.99 3.76
C SER A 122 -2.19 17.50 4.20
N ASP A 123 -3.23 17.03 3.54
CA ASP A 123 -4.62 17.29 3.88
C ASP A 123 -5.45 16.00 3.86
N ALA A 124 -6.64 16.07 4.45
CA ALA A 124 -7.55 14.94 4.53
C ALA A 124 -8.05 14.47 3.15
N ASP A 125 -8.29 15.37 2.21
CA ASP A 125 -8.82 15.03 0.88
C ASP A 125 -7.83 14.13 0.12
N TYR A 126 -6.55 14.51 0.14
CA TYR A 126 -5.46 13.73 -0.44
C TYR A 126 -5.37 12.33 0.18
N VAL A 127 -5.39 12.22 1.52
CA VAL A 127 -5.29 10.92 2.20
C VAL A 127 -6.53 10.05 1.93
N ASN A 128 -7.72 10.65 1.97
CA ASN A 128 -8.99 9.94 1.76
C ASN A 128 -9.14 9.45 0.31
N GLU A 129 -8.60 10.17 -0.67
CA GLU A 129 -8.54 9.70 -2.05
C GLU A 129 -7.77 8.38 -2.14
N PHE A 130 -6.57 8.32 -1.57
CA PHE A 130 -5.73 7.13 -1.59
C PHE A 130 -6.27 6.00 -0.69
N LEU A 131 -6.88 6.32 0.44
CA LEU A 131 -7.62 5.35 1.26
C LEU A 131 -8.73 4.68 0.45
N GLY A 132 -9.55 5.46 -0.27
CA GLY A 132 -10.62 4.94 -1.11
C GLY A 132 -10.10 4.07 -2.27
N ARG A 133 -8.95 4.42 -2.86
CA ARG A 133 -8.28 3.58 -3.86
C ARG A 133 -7.82 2.26 -3.26
N ALA A 134 -7.16 2.30 -2.09
CA ALA A 134 -6.72 1.10 -1.38
C ALA A 134 -7.89 0.16 -1.04
N GLN A 135 -8.99 0.70 -0.49
CA GLN A 135 -10.21 -0.05 -0.16
C GLN A 135 -10.80 -0.75 -1.39
N ARG A 136 -10.95 -0.04 -2.52
CA ARG A 136 -11.47 -0.63 -3.77
C ARG A 136 -10.56 -1.74 -4.29
N PHE A 137 -9.25 -1.49 -4.29
CA PHE A 137 -8.26 -2.45 -4.78
C PHE A 137 -8.24 -3.73 -3.96
N THR A 138 -8.08 -3.63 -2.63
CA THR A 138 -8.02 -4.82 -1.76
C THR A 138 -9.34 -5.59 -1.75
N THR A 139 -10.48 -4.90 -1.84
CA THR A 139 -11.79 -5.55 -1.99
C THR A 139 -11.89 -6.31 -3.31
N GLY A 140 -11.38 -5.74 -4.40
CA GLY A 140 -11.32 -6.39 -5.71
C GLY A 140 -10.48 -7.66 -5.70
N LEU A 141 -9.29 -7.62 -5.07
CA LEU A 141 -8.41 -8.77 -4.93
C LEU A 141 -9.02 -9.87 -4.04
N ALA A 142 -9.57 -9.48 -2.89
CA ALA A 142 -10.18 -10.43 -1.96
C ALA A 142 -11.36 -11.19 -2.59
N ARG A 143 -12.19 -10.52 -3.39
CA ARG A 143 -13.29 -11.17 -4.14
C ARG A 143 -12.80 -12.20 -5.15
N GLN A 144 -11.61 -12.00 -5.70
CA GLN A 144 -10.99 -12.88 -6.68
C GLN A 144 -10.08 -13.95 -6.04
N GLY A 145 -9.89 -13.93 -4.71
CA GLY A 145 -8.97 -14.84 -4.02
C GLY A 145 -7.50 -14.58 -4.37
N LEU A 146 -7.16 -13.34 -4.72
CA LEU A 146 -5.80 -12.95 -5.12
C LEU A 146 -4.99 -12.45 -3.92
N GLY A 147 -3.69 -12.71 -3.97
CA GLY A 147 -2.70 -12.04 -3.15
C GLY A 147 -2.28 -10.71 -3.76
N LEU A 148 -1.26 -10.09 -3.18
CA LEU A 148 -0.59 -8.95 -3.79
C LEU A 148 0.90 -8.93 -3.47
N VAL A 149 1.66 -8.23 -4.30
CA VAL A 149 3.02 -7.84 -4.01
C VAL A 149 3.10 -6.31 -4.03
N TYR A 150 3.83 -5.71 -3.09
CA TYR A 150 4.03 -4.26 -3.07
C TYR A 150 5.48 -3.87 -2.84
N ALA A 151 5.82 -2.69 -3.36
CA ALA A 151 7.12 -2.04 -3.21
C ALA A 151 6.95 -0.61 -2.67
N ILE A 152 7.88 -0.20 -1.81
CA ILE A 152 8.08 1.17 -1.37
C ILE A 152 9.50 1.58 -1.75
N GLN A 153 9.69 2.46 -2.73
CA GLN A 153 11.00 2.82 -3.27
C GLN A 153 11.04 4.22 -3.90
#